data_AF-A0AAN8KG75-F1
#
_entry.id   AF-A0AAN8KG75-F1
#
_cell.length_a   1.000
_cell.length_b   1.000
_cell.length_c   1.000
_cell.angle_alpha   90.00
_cell.angle_beta   90.00
_cell.angle_gamma   90.00
#
_symmetry.space_group_name_H-M   'P 1'
#
loop_
_entity.id
_entity.type
_entity.pdbx_description
1 polymer ?
#
loop_
_entity_poly.entity_id
_entity_poly.type
_entity_poly.pdbx_seq_one_letter_code
_entity_poly.pdbx_strand_id
1 'polypeptide(L)'
;MKGGKHTLIELLNHFSMETKELRISNYDKYKVLFIFDGLDECRLPLDFTKNKICCDVTESTSVDVLLTNLIKGNLLPSALLWITTRPAAANKIPSGCVDQVTEVRGFNDPQKGEYFRKRFSDEDLASRIISHIKTSRSLHIMCHIP
;
A
#
# COMPACT_ATOMS: atom_id res chain seq x y z
N MET A 1 19.98 3.80 -2.41
CA MET A 1 18.79 4.46 -3.01
C MET A 1 18.61 5.90 -2.54
N LYS A 2 18.76 6.25 -1.25
CA LYS A 2 18.70 7.67 -0.82
C LYS A 2 19.88 8.47 -1.41
N GLY A 3 19.57 9.50 -2.19
CA GLY A 3 20.53 10.44 -2.80
C GLY A 3 20.92 10.14 -4.25
N GLY A 4 20.55 8.98 -4.79
CA GLY A 4 20.80 8.61 -6.19
C GLY A 4 19.67 9.04 -7.12
N LYS A 5 20.01 9.29 -8.39
CA LYS A 5 19.03 9.40 -9.46
C LYS A 5 18.81 8.02 -10.08
N HIS A 6 17.56 7.71 -10.36
CA HIS A 6 17.13 6.44 -10.93
C HIS A 6 16.05 6.71 -11.97
N THR A 7 15.99 5.85 -12.98
CA THR A 7 14.82 5.79 -13.87
C THR A 7 13.74 4.94 -13.22
N LEU A 8 12.48 5.08 -13.65
CA LEU A 8 11.42 4.19 -13.16
C LEU A 8 11.73 2.74 -13.52
N ILE A 9 12.21 2.51 -14.76
CA ILE A 9 12.57 1.17 -15.26
C ILE A 9 13.66 0.53 -14.41
N GLU A 10 14.68 1.27 -14.01
CA GLU A 10 15.75 0.78 -13.13
C GLU A 10 15.20 0.32 -11.78
N LEU A 11 14.29 1.10 -11.18
CA LEU A 11 13.68 0.72 -9.91
C LEU A 11 12.82 -0.54 -10.05
N LEU A 12 12.01 -0.64 -11.10
CA LEU A 12 11.17 -1.81 -11.34
C LEU A 12 12.01 -3.07 -11.55
N ASN A 13 13.06 -2.99 -12.37
CA ASN A 13 13.99 -4.10 -12.59
C ASN A 13 14.82 -4.46 -11.35
N HIS A 14 14.99 -3.54 -10.40
CA HIS A 14 15.67 -3.80 -9.13
C HIS A 14 14.78 -4.57 -8.16
N PHE A 15 13.50 -4.20 -8.05
CA PHE A 15 12.55 -4.83 -7.13
C PHE A 15 11.86 -6.07 -7.70
N SER A 16 11.84 -6.24 -9.03
CA SER A 16 11.30 -7.42 -9.69
C SER A 16 12.33 -7.97 -10.68
N MET A 17 13.01 -9.05 -10.29
CA MET A 17 13.84 -9.82 -11.22
C MET A 17 13.03 -10.36 -12.40
N GLU A 18 11.75 -10.68 -12.17
CA GLU A 18 10.83 -11.20 -13.19
C GLU A 18 10.56 -10.18 -14.31
N THR A 19 10.42 -8.88 -14.01
CA THR A 19 10.25 -7.86 -15.07
C THR A 19 11.50 -7.69 -15.94
N LYS A 20 12.69 -7.92 -15.36
CA LYS A 20 13.95 -7.89 -16.09
C LYS A 20 14.04 -9.05 -17.09
N GLU A 21 13.56 -10.23 -16.73
CA GLU A 21 13.50 -11.40 -17.62
C GLU A 21 12.46 -11.24 -18.73
N LEU A 22 11.31 -10.64 -18.41
CA LEU A 22 10.23 -10.39 -19.37
C LEU A 22 10.52 -9.26 -20.37
N ARG A 23 11.66 -8.55 -20.23
CA ARG A 23 12.07 -7.41 -21.07
C ARG A 23 10.95 -6.38 -21.29
N ILE A 24 10.15 -6.13 -20.25
CA ILE A 24 9.05 -5.17 -20.31
C ILE A 24 9.66 -3.76 -20.38
N SER A 25 9.79 -3.26 -21.61
CA SER A 25 10.34 -1.92 -21.90
C SER A 25 9.25 -0.89 -22.17
N ASN A 26 8.03 -1.34 -22.49
CA ASN A 26 6.90 -0.47 -22.78
C ASN A 26 5.71 -0.84 -21.88
N TYR A 27 5.63 -0.16 -20.74
CA TYR A 27 4.59 -0.34 -19.74
C TYR A 27 3.21 0.14 -20.21
N ASP A 28 3.13 1.04 -21.21
CA ASP A 28 1.85 1.54 -21.74
C ASP A 28 1.04 0.46 -22.48
N LYS A 29 1.68 -0.65 -22.88
CA LYS A 29 0.99 -1.79 -23.49
C LYS A 29 0.31 -2.70 -22.48
N TYR A 30 0.57 -2.51 -21.19
CA TYR A 30 0.10 -3.38 -20.13
C TYR A 30 -0.82 -2.62 -19.18
N LYS A 31 -1.78 -3.33 -18.59
CA LYS A 31 -2.51 -2.82 -17.44
C LYS A 31 -1.62 -2.98 -16.21
N VAL A 32 -1.00 -1.89 -15.79
CA VAL A 32 -0.08 -1.86 -14.65
C VAL A 32 -0.84 -1.42 -13.40
N LEU A 33 -0.64 -2.13 -12.28
CA LEU A 33 -1.09 -1.74 -10.95
C LEU A 33 0.13 -1.61 -10.03
N PHE A 34 0.31 -0.45 -9.43
CA PHE A 34 1.28 -0.23 -8.37
C PHE A 34 0.59 -0.34 -7.01
N ILE A 35 1.14 -1.16 -6.12
CA ILE A 35 0.70 -1.26 -4.74
C ILE A 35 1.79 -0.64 -3.85
N PHE A 36 1.47 0.49 -3.22
CA PHE A 36 2.33 1.14 -2.24
C PHE A 36 1.83 0.82 -0.84
N ASP A 37 2.51 -0.14 -0.22
CA ASP A 37 2.18 -0.57 1.13
C ASP A 37 2.90 0.31 2.18
N GLY A 38 2.16 0.87 3.13
CA GLY A 38 2.72 1.61 4.26
C GLY A 38 3.25 3.02 3.93
N LEU A 39 2.47 3.87 3.26
CA LEU A 39 2.86 5.25 2.93
C LEU A 39 3.27 6.07 4.18
N ASP A 40 2.72 5.76 5.35
CA ASP A 40 3.06 6.44 6.60
C ASP A 40 4.52 6.22 7.03
N GLU A 41 5.13 5.12 6.61
CA GLU A 41 6.56 4.83 6.81
C GLU A 41 7.45 5.48 5.75
N CYS A 42 6.86 5.99 4.67
CA CYS A 42 7.59 6.68 3.63
C CYS A 42 8.19 7.99 4.19
N ARG A 43 9.53 8.01 4.22
CA ARG A 43 10.35 9.13 4.71
C ARG A 43 10.70 10.14 3.63
N LEU A 44 10.20 9.96 2.41
CA LEU A 44 10.38 10.93 1.34
C LEU A 44 9.46 12.14 1.58
N PRO A 45 9.85 13.35 1.15
CA PRO A 45 9.03 14.54 1.35
C PRO A 45 7.65 14.47 0.67
N LEU A 46 7.57 13.78 -0.47
CA LEU A 46 6.40 13.75 -1.36
C LEU A 46 5.95 15.17 -1.71
N ASP A 47 6.88 16.02 -2.16
CA ASP A 47 6.58 17.42 -2.47
C ASP A 47 5.91 17.55 -3.85
N PHE A 48 4.58 17.40 -3.86
CA PHE A 48 3.73 17.52 -5.07
C PHE A 48 3.77 18.91 -5.75
N THR A 49 4.35 19.91 -5.08
CA THR A 49 4.41 21.30 -5.56
C THR A 49 5.77 21.66 -6.16
N LYS A 50 6.87 21.26 -5.50
CA LYS A 50 8.23 21.62 -5.92
C LYS A 50 8.89 20.55 -6.78
N ASN A 51 8.42 19.30 -6.72
CA ASN A 51 8.98 18.26 -7.57
C ASN A 51 8.73 18.59 -9.04
N LYS A 52 9.78 18.43 -9.84
CA LYS A 52 9.71 18.64 -11.28
C LYS A 52 8.73 17.66 -11.90
N ILE A 53 8.06 18.11 -12.96
CA ILE A 53 7.24 17.22 -13.78
C ILE A 53 8.18 16.26 -14.51
N CYS A 54 7.88 14.96 -14.43
CA CYS A 54 8.56 13.90 -15.15
C CYS A 54 7.49 13.03 -15.81
N CYS A 55 7.57 12.90 -17.13
CA CYS A 55 6.63 12.13 -17.95
C CYS A 55 7.32 10.97 -18.68
N ASP A 56 8.65 10.88 -18.62
CA ASP A 56 9.44 9.87 -19.31
C ASP A 56 10.00 8.86 -18.30
N VAL A 57 9.64 7.59 -18.48
CA VAL A 57 10.08 6.48 -17.62
C VAL A 57 11.58 6.20 -17.70
N THR A 58 12.25 6.72 -18.73
CA THR A 58 13.71 6.62 -18.94
C THR A 58 14.47 7.82 -18.37
N GLU A 59 13.79 8.87 -17.92
CA GLU A 59 14.45 10.02 -17.31
C GLU A 59 14.95 9.67 -15.89
N SER A 60 16.24 9.88 -15.66
CA SER A 60 16.86 9.63 -14.35
C SER A 60 16.62 10.78 -13.39
N THR A 61 15.86 10.53 -12.33
CA THR A 61 15.46 11.54 -11.33
C THR A 61 15.40 10.94 -9.93
N SER A 62 15.03 11.74 -8.91
CA SER A 62 14.91 11.23 -7.55
C SER A 62 13.67 10.34 -7.41
N VAL A 63 13.71 9.39 -6.47
CA VAL A 63 12.55 8.54 -6.15
C VAL A 63 11.33 9.37 -5.72
N ASP A 64 11.56 10.50 -5.03
CA ASP A 64 10.50 11.42 -4.63
C ASP A 64 9.78 12.05 -5.83
N VAL A 65 10.54 12.46 -6.86
CA VAL A 65 9.99 12.97 -8.12
C VAL A 65 9.23 11.87 -8.86
N LEU A 66 9.78 10.64 -8.93
CA LEU A 66 9.08 9.52 -9.57
C LEU A 66 7.74 9.21 -8.90
N LEU A 67 7.71 9.08 -7.56
CA LEU A 67 6.49 8.77 -6.83
C LEU A 67 5.43 9.86 -6.96
N THR A 68 5.81 11.13 -6.81
CA THR A 68 4.86 12.24 -6.95
C THR A 68 4.30 12.35 -8.37
N ASN A 69 5.09 12.04 -9.42
CA ASN A 69 4.61 12.04 -10.80
C ASN A 69 3.77 10.82 -11.16
N LEU A 70 4.04 9.64 -10.58
CA LEU A 70 3.16 8.47 -10.69
C LEU A 70 1.79 8.77 -10.05
N ILE A 71 1.78 9.31 -8.84
CA ILE A 71 0.54 9.62 -8.10
C ILE A 71 -0.26 10.74 -8.77
N LYS A 72 0.41 11.74 -9.37
CA LYS A 72 -0.27 12.78 -10.17
C LYS A 72 -0.73 12.28 -11.56
N GLY A 73 -0.31 11.10 -11.99
CA GLY A 73 -0.59 10.58 -13.33
C GLY A 73 0.23 11.23 -14.45
N ASN A 74 1.30 11.97 -14.14
CA ASN A 74 2.22 12.51 -15.16
C ASN A 74 3.09 11.40 -15.76
N LEU A 75 3.47 10.43 -14.93
CA LEU A 75 4.26 9.27 -15.31
C LEU A 75 3.35 8.04 -15.33
N LEU A 76 3.33 7.31 -16.44
CA LEU A 76 2.42 6.17 -16.66
C LEU A 76 0.94 6.51 -16.36
N PRO A 77 0.33 7.44 -17.12
CA PRO A 77 -1.04 7.93 -16.85
C PRO A 77 -2.12 6.84 -16.87
N SER A 78 -1.86 5.69 -17.51
CA SER A 78 -2.80 4.56 -17.57
C SER A 78 -2.62 3.55 -16.42
N ALA A 79 -1.62 3.75 -15.54
CA ALA A 79 -1.38 2.86 -14.42
C ALA A 79 -2.39 3.11 -13.29
N LEU A 80 -2.80 2.04 -12.62
CA LEU A 80 -3.59 2.10 -11.41
C LEU A 80 -2.68 2.13 -10.19
N LEU A 81 -3.10 2.83 -9.14
CA LEU A 81 -2.37 2.90 -7.88
C LEU A 81 -3.28 2.46 -6.73
N TRP A 82 -2.78 1.55 -5.89
CA TRP A 82 -3.37 1.20 -4.61
C TRP A 82 -2.39 1.59 -3.50
N ILE A 83 -2.82 2.46 -2.59
CA ILE A 83 -1.97 2.91 -1.49
C ILE A 83 -2.60 2.48 -0.16
N THR A 84 -1.83 1.80 0.69
CA THR A 84 -2.22 1.55 2.08
C THR A 84 -1.47 2.53 2.99
N THR A 85 -2.17 3.05 4.00
CA THR A 85 -1.55 3.95 4.96
C THR A 85 -2.38 4.07 6.23
N ARG A 86 -1.72 4.40 7.34
CA ARG A 86 -2.43 4.88 8.53
C ARG A 86 -3.17 6.20 8.22
N PRO A 87 -4.37 6.42 8.78
CA PRO A 87 -5.17 7.63 8.51
C PRO A 87 -4.40 8.94 8.67
N ALA A 88 -3.50 9.00 9.65
CA ALA A 88 -2.69 10.20 9.96
C ALA A 88 -1.72 10.62 8.83
N ALA A 89 -1.41 9.75 7.88
CA ALA A 89 -0.54 10.06 6.73
C ALA A 89 -1.27 10.08 5.39
N ALA A 90 -2.58 9.79 5.36
CA ALA A 90 -3.37 9.83 4.13
C ALA A 90 -3.39 11.24 3.49
N ASN A 91 -3.34 12.28 4.32
CA ASN A 91 -3.28 13.68 3.89
C ASN A 91 -1.95 14.08 3.23
N LYS A 92 -0.93 13.20 3.21
CA LYS A 92 0.26 13.41 2.39
C LYS A 92 -0.08 13.38 0.90
N ILE A 93 -1.14 12.69 0.50
CA ILE A 93 -1.60 12.64 -0.88
C ILE A 93 -2.63 13.75 -1.10
N PRO A 94 -2.47 14.60 -2.14
CA PRO A 94 -3.47 15.59 -2.49
C PRO A 94 -4.81 14.93 -2.83
N SER A 95 -5.91 15.47 -2.32
CA SER A 95 -7.26 14.91 -2.57
C SER A 95 -7.62 14.84 -4.06
N GLY A 96 -7.09 15.75 -4.88
CA GLY A 96 -7.28 15.74 -6.34
C GLY A 96 -6.57 14.58 -7.06
N CYS A 97 -5.74 13.80 -6.37
CA CYS A 97 -5.09 12.61 -6.89
C CYS A 97 -5.71 11.30 -6.35
N VAL A 98 -6.88 11.37 -5.70
CA VAL A 98 -7.52 10.23 -5.05
C VAL A 98 -8.92 10.02 -5.62
N ASP A 99 -9.12 8.92 -6.34
CA ASP A 99 -10.43 8.55 -6.89
C ASP A 99 -11.34 7.87 -5.86
N GLN A 100 -10.76 7.03 -4.99
CA GLN A 100 -11.52 6.27 -4.00
C GLN A 100 -10.73 6.11 -2.69
N VAL A 101 -11.45 6.16 -1.56
CA VAL A 101 -10.92 5.89 -0.23
C VAL A 101 -11.73 4.77 0.41
N THR A 102 -11.05 3.80 1.01
CA THR A 102 -11.67 2.74 1.81
C THR A 102 -11.02 2.69 3.19
N GLU A 103 -11.83 2.70 4.24
CA GLU A 103 -11.35 2.55 5.61
C GLU A 103 -11.44 1.09 6.06
N VAL A 104 -10.31 0.49 6.44
CA VAL A 104 -10.26 -0.86 7.01
C VAL A 104 -10.52 -0.76 8.51
N ARG A 105 -11.72 -1.19 8.93
CA ARG A 105 -12.20 -1.04 10.32
C ARG A 105 -11.92 -2.22 11.24
N GLY A 106 -11.25 -3.29 10.80
CA GLY A 106 -11.03 -4.48 11.64
C GLY A 106 -12.26 -5.41 11.75
N PHE A 107 -12.31 -6.24 12.79
CA PHE A 107 -13.27 -7.33 12.93
C PHE A 107 -14.59 -6.92 13.59
N ASN A 108 -15.71 -7.30 12.98
CA ASN A 108 -17.00 -7.34 13.66
C ASN A 108 -17.13 -8.55 14.60
N ASP A 109 -18.16 -8.61 15.43
CA ASP A 109 -18.28 -9.66 16.46
C ASP A 109 -18.32 -11.10 15.89
N PRO A 110 -19.01 -11.39 14.78
CA PRO A 110 -18.89 -12.69 14.11
C PRO A 110 -17.46 -13.01 13.65
N GLN A 111 -16.77 -12.06 13.02
CA GLN A 111 -15.41 -12.23 12.50
C GLN A 111 -14.38 -12.48 13.60
N LYS A 112 -14.54 -11.88 14.79
CA LYS A 112 -13.68 -12.18 15.95
C LYS A 112 -13.70 -13.67 16.28
N GLY A 113 -14.89 -14.26 16.34
CA GLY A 113 -15.04 -15.71 16.62
C GLY A 113 -14.52 -16.57 15.48
N GLU A 114 -14.76 -16.18 14.23
CA GLU A 114 -14.24 -16.87 13.04
C GLU A 114 -12.70 -16.90 13.03
N TYR A 115 -12.04 -15.79 13.40
CA TYR A 115 -10.59 -15.73 13.51
C TYR A 115 -10.05 -16.81 14.46
N PHE A 116 -10.60 -16.91 15.67
CA PHE A 116 -10.15 -17.90 16.65
C PHE A 116 -10.39 -19.34 16.20
N ARG A 117 -11.55 -19.64 15.59
CA ARG A 117 -11.83 -20.98 15.04
C ARG A 117 -10.90 -21.35 13.88
N LYS A 118 -10.56 -20.39 13.01
CA LYS A 118 -9.57 -20.63 11.94
C LYS A 118 -8.15 -20.78 12.48
N ARG A 119 -7.83 -20.10 13.59
CA ARG A 119 -6.49 -20.08 14.17
C ARG A 119 -6.15 -21.32 14.99
N PHE A 120 -7.16 -21.96 15.60
CA PHE A 120 -7.03 -23.14 16.44
C PHE A 120 -7.90 -24.27 15.88
N SER A 121 -7.26 -25.34 15.40
CA SER A 121 -7.95 -26.50 14.80
C SER A 121 -8.77 -27.33 15.79
N ASP A 122 -8.49 -27.18 17.09
CA ASP A 122 -9.28 -27.79 18.17
C ASP A 122 -10.47 -26.87 18.49
N GLU A 123 -11.67 -27.34 18.12
CA GLU A 123 -12.92 -26.61 18.29
C GLU A 123 -13.30 -26.36 19.76
N ASP A 124 -12.96 -27.29 20.67
CA ASP A 124 -13.23 -27.13 22.09
C ASP A 124 -12.31 -26.07 22.70
N LEU A 125 -11.03 -26.09 22.31
CA LEU A 125 -10.08 -25.05 22.70
C LEU A 125 -10.49 -23.68 22.15
N ALA A 126 -10.84 -23.59 20.87
CA ALA A 126 -11.29 -22.34 20.24
C ALA A 126 -12.54 -21.79 20.96
N SER A 127 -13.51 -22.65 21.25
CA SER A 127 -14.74 -22.29 21.95
C SER A 127 -14.47 -21.78 23.37
N ARG A 128 -13.55 -22.42 24.10
CA ARG A 128 -13.11 -21.96 25.43
C ARG A 128 -12.43 -20.60 25.38
N ILE A 129 -11.53 -20.37 24.43
CA ILE A 129 -10.85 -19.07 24.24
C ILE A 129 -11.88 -17.97 23.95
N ILE A 130 -12.79 -18.21 23.01
CA ILE A 130 -13.85 -17.25 22.66
C ILE A 130 -14.71 -16.93 23.89
N SER A 131 -15.07 -17.95 24.67
CA SER A 131 -15.84 -17.77 25.91
C SER A 131 -15.09 -16.90 26.92
N HIS A 132 -13.81 -17.21 27.21
CA HIS A 132 -12.98 -16.42 28.13
C HIS A 132 -12.73 -14.98 27.65
N ILE A 133 -12.61 -14.75 26.34
CA ILE A 133 -12.48 -13.38 25.82
C ILE A 133 -13.78 -12.61 26.03
N LYS A 134 -14.93 -13.25 25.80
CA LYS A 134 -16.25 -12.61 25.98
C LYS A 134 -16.57 -12.26 27.44
N THR A 135 -16.02 -12.97 28.43
CA THR A 135 -16.22 -12.61 29.84
C THR A 135 -15.51 -11.30 30.21
N SER A 136 -14.46 -10.92 29.50
CA SER A 136 -13.77 -9.64 29.66
C SER A 136 -14.20 -8.65 28.58
N ARG A 137 -15.05 -7.69 28.96
CA ARG A 137 -15.52 -6.63 28.04
C ARG A 137 -14.35 -5.91 27.35
N SER A 138 -13.29 -5.59 28.08
CA SER A 138 -12.13 -4.88 27.53
C SER A 138 -11.39 -5.71 26.49
N LEU A 139 -11.11 -6.99 26.77
CA LEU A 139 -10.46 -7.88 25.80
C LEU A 139 -11.34 -8.08 24.56
N HIS A 140 -12.64 -8.29 24.75
CA HIS A 140 -13.58 -8.46 23.65
C HIS A 140 -13.66 -7.23 22.71
N ILE A 141 -13.53 -6.02 23.26
CA ILE A 141 -13.46 -4.78 22.48
C ILE A 141 -12.11 -4.69 21.75
N MET A 142 -10.99 -4.99 22.42
CA MET A 142 -9.66 -4.93 21.79
C MET A 142 -9.51 -5.91 20.63
N CYS A 143 -10.16 -7.07 20.66
CA CYS A 143 -10.18 -8.04 19.54
C CYS A 143 -10.84 -7.50 18.25
N HIS A 144 -11.35 -6.27 18.24
CA HIS A 144 -11.72 -5.58 17.01
C HIS A 144 -10.52 -5.35 16.09
N ILE A 145 -9.31 -5.20 16.64
CA ILE A 145 -8.07 -5.04 15.88
C ILE A 145 -7.45 -6.43 15.67
N PRO A 146 -7.31 -6.90 14.41
CA PRO A 146 -6.72 -8.20 14.06
C PRO A 146 -5.26 -8.39 14.49
#